data_AF-A0A1M7UGB7-F1
#
_entry.id   AF-A0A1M7UGB7-F1
#
_cell.length_a   1.000
_cell.length_b   1.000
_cell.length_c   1.000
_cell.angle_alpha   90.00
_cell.angle_beta   90.00
_cell.angle_gamma   90.00
#
_symmetry.space_group_name_H-M   'P 1'
#
loop_
_entity.id
_entity.type
_entity.pdbx_description
1 polymer ?
#
loop_
_entity_poly.entity_id
_entity_poly.type
_entity_poly.pdbx_seq_one_letter_code
_entity_poly.pdbx_strand_id
1 'polypeptide(L)' 'MILSEVKENDEILEIGGITFVVDKKFMRVVTPIKVDYKIKITGRGFVITYGENA' A
#
# COMPACT_ATOMS: atom_id res chain seq x y z
N MET A 1 -8.55 2.44 1.79
CA MET A 1 -7.48 2.92 2.68
C MET A 1 -8.10 3.83 3.72
N ILE A 2 -7.74 3.65 5.00
CA ILE A 2 -8.25 4.46 6.11
C ILE A 2 -7.05 5.02 6.89
N LEU A 3 -7.21 6.21 7.48
CA LEU A 3 -6.24 6.73 8.44
C LEU A 3 -6.42 5.97 9.75
N SER A 4 -5.33 5.39 10.26
CA SER A 4 -5.31 4.58 11.48
C SER A 4 -4.06 4.91 12.27
N GLU A 5 -4.14 4.73 13.60
CA GLU A 5 -2.96 4.66 14.45
C GLU A 5 -2.14 3.41 14.12
N VAL A 6 -0.83 3.49 14.38
CA VAL A 6 0.11 2.37 14.23
C VAL A 6 -0.11 1.37 15.35
N LYS A 7 -0.19 0.08 15.00
CA LYS A 7 -0.24 -1.03 15.95
C LYS A 7 1.08 -1.80 15.95
N GLU A 8 1.30 -2.56 17.02
CA GLU A 8 2.53 -3.33 17.23
C GLU A 8 2.81 -4.38 16.11
N ASN A 9 1.74 -4.86 15.47
CA ASN A 9 1.80 -5.84 14.39
C ASN A 9 1.84 -5.21 12.99
N ASP A 10 1.92 -3.89 12.90
CA ASP A 10 2.01 -3.21 11.62
C ASP A 10 3.46 -3.03 11.19
N GLU A 11 3.66 -3.20 9.90
CA GLU A 11 4.84 -2.80 9.16
C GLU A 11 4.65 -1.37 8.67
N ILE A 12 5.69 -0.56 8.86
CA ILE A 12 5.70 0.85 8.47
C ILE A 12 6.46 0.97 7.16
N LEU A 13 5.80 1.54 6.15
CA LEU A 13 6.39 1.81 4.85
C LEU A 13 6.38 3.32 4.61
N GLU A 14 7.53 3.88 4.24
CA GLU A 14 7.64 5.29 3.85
C GLU A 14 7.83 5.38 2.34
N ILE A 15 6.82 5.89 1.64
CA ILE A 15 6.82 5.98 0.18
C ILE A 15 6.41 7.39 -0.21
N GLY A 16 7.34 8.13 -0.83
CA GLY A 16 7.06 9.49 -1.32
C GLY A 16 6.64 10.48 -0.24
N GLY A 17 7.17 10.34 0.99
CA GLY A 17 6.85 11.22 2.13
C GLY A 17 5.50 10.91 2.80
N ILE A 18 4.85 9.80 2.43
CA ILE A 18 3.63 9.31 3.07
C ILE A 18 3.96 8.03 3.84
N THR A 19 3.55 8.01 5.11
CA THR A 19 3.64 6.82 5.96
C THR A 19 2.44 5.92 5.73
N PHE A 20 2.70 4.68 5.32
CA PHE A 20 1.72 3.61 5.24
C PHE A 20 1.95 2.63 6.36
N VAL A 21 0.84 2.08 6.85
CA VAL A 21 0.81 1.14 7.96
C VAL A 21 0.06 -0.07 7.47
N VAL A 22 0.71 -1.23 7.47
CA VAL A 22 0.16 -2.47 6.88
C VAL A 22 0.44 -3.65 7.81
N ASP A 23 -0.54 -4.53 8.02
CA ASP A 23 -0.33 -5.72 8.85
C ASP A 23 0.84 -6.58 8.34
N LYS A 24 1.76 -6.95 9.24
CA LYS A 24 2.98 -7.74 8.92
C LYS A 24 2.68 -9.10 8.28
N LYS A 25 1.58 -9.77 8.64
CA LYS A 25 1.23 -11.06 8.04
C LYS A 25 0.75 -10.87 6.61
N PHE A 26 0.01 -9.79 6.37
CA PHE A 26 -0.40 -9.40 5.02
C PHE A 26 0.82 -9.04 4.15
N MET A 27 1.79 -8.28 4.69
CA MET A 27 3.01 -7.92 3.94
C MET A 27 3.79 -9.12 3.44
N ARG A 28 3.85 -10.21 4.20
CA ARG A 28 4.53 -11.45 3.78
C ARG A 28 3.95 -12.10 2.53
N VAL A 29 2.66 -11.90 2.25
CA VAL A 29 1.99 -12.49 1.08
C VAL A 29 1.90 -11.54 -0.11
N VAL A 30 1.98 -10.23 0.13
CA VAL A 30 1.86 -9.22 -0.94
C VAL A 30 3.18 -8.60 -1.36
N THR A 31 4.30 -8.99 -0.76
CA THR A 31 5.62 -8.49 -1.17
C THR A 31 6.11 -9.20 -2.45
N PRO A 32 6.61 -8.47 -3.46
CA PRO A 32 6.71 -7.01 -3.54
C PRO A 32 5.34 -6.36 -3.83
N ILE A 33 5.09 -5.18 -3.26
CA ILE A 33 3.87 -4.39 -3.44
C ILE A 33 4.18 -3.00 -3.99
N LYS A 34 3.36 -2.55 -4.94
CA LYS A 34 3.41 -1.21 -5.51
C LYS A 34 2.03 -0.55 -5.43
N VAL A 35 2.02 0.71 -5.03
CA VAL A 35 0.82 1.54 -4.96
C VAL A 35 0.99 2.75 -5.87
N ASP A 36 0.16 2.85 -6.90
CA ASP A 36 0.08 3.99 -7.81
C ASP A 36 -1.23 4.76 -7.59
N TYR A 37 -1.23 6.07 -7.85
CA TYR A 37 -2.47 6.82 -8.04
C TYR A 37 -2.66 7.12 -9.52
N LYS A 38 -3.71 6.58 -10.13
CA LYS A 38 -3.98 6.76 -11.58
C LYS A 38 -5.21 7.61 -11.78
N ILE A 39 -5.09 8.60 -12.67
CA ILE A 39 -6.19 9.42 -13.17
C ILE A 39 -6.45 8.99 -14.62
N LYS A 40 -7.65 8.49 -14.88
CA LYS A 40 -8.13 8.09 -16.21
C LYS A 40 -9.39 8.87 -16.55
N ILE A 41 -9.76 8.85 -17.82
CA ILE A 41 -11.00 9.49 -18.31
C ILE A 41 -12.23 8.94 -17.56
N THR A 42 -12.20 7.66 -17.18
CA THR A 42 -13.30 6.97 -16.47
C THR A 42 -13.30 7.16 -14.96
N GLY A 43 -12.29 7.84 -14.39
CA GLY A 43 -12.20 8.06 -12.95
C GLY A 43 -10.77 8.07 -12.43
N ARG A 44 -10.64 8.27 -11.12
CA ARG A 44 -9.35 8.35 -10.42
C ARG A 44 -9.36 7.46 -9.18
N GLY A 45 -8.21 6.88 -8.86
CA GLY A 45 -8.08 6.05 -7.66
C GLY A 45 -6.71 5.44 -7.49
N PHE A 46 -6.53 4.80 -6.34
CA PHE A 46 -5.33 4.01 -6.06
C PHE A 46 -5.40 2.67 -6.80
N VAL A 47 -4.28 2.27 -7.41
CA VAL A 47 -4.06 0.98 -8.04
C VAL A 47 -2.97 0.28 -7.25
N ILE A 48 -3.29 -0.90 -6.73
CA ILE A 48 -2.37 -1.72 -5.96
C ILE A 48 -1.96 -2.90 -6.84
N THR A 49 -0.67 -3.13 -6.99
CA THR A 49 -0.10 -4.27 -7.72
C THR A 49 0.84 -5.02 -6.79
N TYR A 50 0.80 -6.35 -6.82
CA TYR A 50 1.58 -7.19 -5.91
C TYR A 50 2.09 -8.45 -6.63
N GLY A 51 3.14 -9.08 -6.07
CA GLY A 51 3.80 -10.25 -6.66
C GLY A 51 4.73 -9.89 -7.83
N GLU A 52 4.98 -10.82 -8.75
CA GLU A 52 5.95 -10.62 -9.85
C GLU A 52 5.64 -9.46 -10.81
N ASN A 53 4.43 -8.88 -10.71
CA ASN A 53 3.98 -7.76 -11.52
C ASN A 53 4.05 -6.40 -10.80
N ALA A 54 4.53 -6.37 -9.55
CA ALA A 54 4.63 -5.16 -8.73
C ALA A 54 5.83 -4.28 -9.12
#